data_AF-U5DB86-F1
#
_entry.id   AF-U5DB86-F1
#
_cell.length_a   1.000
_cell.length_b   1.000
_cell.length_c   1.000
_cell.angle_alpha   90.00
_cell.angle_beta   90.00
_cell.angle_gamma   90.00
#
_symmetry.space_group_name_H-M   'P 1'
#
loop_
_entity.id
_entity.type
_entity.pdbx_description
1 polymer ?
#
loop_
_entity_poly.entity_id
_entity_poly.type
_entity_poly.pdbx_seq_one_letter_code
_entity_poly.pdbx_strand_id
1 'polypeptide(L)'
;MPLKSEASVAWESLLGACGRHGDVETGERVAMRLGELDPANSACYVMLSNVYARSGRWAEVRDVRRRMRARNIGKEPGWSSIEANGVVQVFLAGEGRGEIFHNFQGASLQHCSKNQTGPDRITKTI
;
A
#
# COMPACT_ATOMS: atom_id res chain seq x y z
N MET A 1 3.49 -8.46 -14.79
CA MET A 1 2.40 -7.93 -13.95
C MET A 1 1.12 -7.96 -14.79
N PRO A 2 0.00 -8.54 -14.31
CA PRO A 2 -1.27 -8.42 -15.03
C PRO A 2 -1.69 -6.95 -15.04
N LEU A 3 -2.14 -6.46 -16.19
CA LEU A 3 -2.62 -5.10 -16.35
C LEU A 3 -3.95 -4.97 -15.58
N LYS A 4 -3.98 -4.04 -14.62
CA LYS A 4 -5.22 -3.65 -13.94
C LYS A 4 -6.18 -3.12 -14.99
N SER A 5 -7.46 -3.49 -14.92
CA SER A 5 -8.43 -2.97 -15.89
C SER A 5 -8.57 -1.45 -15.74
N GLU A 6 -8.72 -0.74 -16.86
CA GLU A 6 -8.95 0.72 -16.87
C GLU A 6 -10.11 1.13 -15.94
N ALA A 7 -11.14 0.27 -15.86
CA ALA A 7 -12.26 0.45 -14.94
C ALA A 7 -11.82 0.46 -13.46
N SER A 8 -10.92 -0.45 -13.05
CA SER A 8 -10.41 -0.49 -11.67
C SER A 8 -9.62 0.77 -11.33
N VAL A 9 -8.83 1.29 -12.26
CA VAL A 9 -8.04 2.53 -12.06
C VAL A 9 -8.96 3.74 -11.88
N ALA A 10 -10.03 3.84 -12.68
CA ALA A 10 -11.01 4.91 -12.57
C ALA A 10 -11.74 4.89 -11.22
N TRP A 11 -12.18 3.71 -10.76
CA TRP A 11 -12.84 3.56 -9.47
C TRP A 11 -11.90 3.87 -8.29
N GLU A 12 -10.63 3.45 -8.35
CA GLU A 12 -9.62 3.78 -7.33
C GLU A 12 -9.38 5.29 -7.23
N SER A 13 -9.27 5.95 -8.38
CA SER A 13 -9.11 7.39 -8.46
C SER A 13 -10.30 8.12 -7.84
N LEU A 14 -11.52 7.67 -8.15
CA LEU A 14 -12.74 8.21 -7.58
C LEU A 14 -12.81 7.98 -6.06
N LEU A 15 -12.47 6.79 -5.56
CA LEU A 15 -12.45 6.49 -4.12
C LEU A 15 -11.44 7.37 -3.38
N GLY A 16 -10.26 7.59 -3.98
CA GLY A 16 -9.26 8.50 -3.45
C GLY A 16 -9.76 9.96 -3.39
N ALA A 17 -10.58 10.38 -4.35
CA ALA A 17 -11.23 11.69 -4.34
C ALA A 17 -12.31 11.77 -3.24
N CYS A 18 -13.18 10.76 -3.10
CA CYS A 18 -14.16 10.68 -2.02
C CYS A 18 -13.48 10.77 -0.64
N GLY A 19 -12.37 10.06 -0.47
CA GLY A 19 -11.52 10.15 0.71
C GLY A 19 -10.97 11.57 0.92
N ARG A 20 -10.57 12.29 -0.12
CA ARG A 20 -10.08 13.67 0.02
C ARG A 20 -11.16 14.71 0.32
N HIS A 21 -12.38 14.50 -0.15
CA HIS A 21 -13.48 15.45 0.02
C HIS A 21 -14.43 15.09 1.17
N GLY A 22 -14.26 13.92 1.80
CA GLY A 22 -15.12 13.49 2.91
C GLY A 22 -16.51 13.02 2.45
N ASP A 23 -16.67 12.68 1.18
CA ASP A 23 -17.92 12.11 0.65
C ASP A 23 -17.99 10.63 1.01
N VAL A 24 -18.61 10.33 2.14
CA VAL A 24 -18.69 8.98 2.69
C VAL A 24 -19.64 8.10 1.89
N GLU A 25 -20.79 8.62 1.47
CA GLU A 25 -21.83 7.85 0.77
C GLU A 25 -21.31 7.37 -0.59
N THR A 26 -20.73 8.27 -1.39
CA THR A 26 -20.12 7.90 -2.67
C THR A 26 -18.92 6.98 -2.43
N GLY A 27 -18.11 7.26 -1.41
CA GLY A 27 -16.96 6.43 -1.05
C GLY A 27 -17.32 4.98 -0.73
N GLU A 28 -18.39 4.75 0.03
CA GLU A 28 -18.89 3.40 0.34
C GLU A 28 -19.35 2.66 -0.91
N ARG A 29 -20.12 3.33 -1.78
CA ARG A 29 -20.63 2.75 -3.02
C ARG A 29 -19.50 2.36 -3.97
N VAL A 30 -18.49 3.22 -4.11
CA VAL A 30 -17.32 2.96 -4.94
C VAL A 30 -16.46 1.84 -4.37
N ALA A 31 -16.23 1.83 -3.05
CA ALA A 31 -15.48 0.77 -2.40
C ALA A 31 -16.17 -0.60 -2.50
N MET A 32 -17.51 -0.65 -2.48
CA MET A 32 -18.25 -1.88 -2.72
C MET A 32 -18.02 -2.43 -4.13
N ARG A 33 -18.09 -1.57 -5.16
CA ARG A 33 -17.81 -1.95 -6.55
C ARG A 33 -16.36 -2.41 -6.75
N LEU A 34 -15.40 -1.72 -6.14
CA LEU A 34 -14.00 -2.16 -6.17
C LEU A 34 -13.79 -3.50 -5.46
N GLY A 35 -14.49 -3.74 -4.35
CA GLY A 35 -14.43 -5.01 -3.63
C GLY A 35 -15.05 -6.19 -4.41
N GLU A 36 -16.03 -5.93 -5.28
CA GLU A 36 -16.57 -6.93 -6.21
C GLU A 36 -15.58 -7.25 -7.35
N LEU A 37 -14.86 -6.23 -7.84
CA LEU A 37 -13.90 -6.36 -8.95
C LEU A 37 -12.58 -6.99 -8.52
N ASP A 38 -12.03 -6.56 -7.38
CA ASP A 38 -10.78 -7.05 -6.82
C ASP A 38 -10.87 -7.13 -5.27
N PRO A 39 -11.36 -8.26 -4.74
CA PRO A 39 -11.50 -8.46 -3.30
C PRO A 39 -10.18 -8.45 -2.52
N ALA A 40 -9.04 -8.68 -3.19
CA ALA A 40 -7.71 -8.78 -2.60
C ALA A 40 -6.96 -7.43 -2.58
N ASN A 41 -7.52 -6.40 -3.22
CA ASN A 41 -6.91 -5.08 -3.33
C ASN A 41 -6.80 -4.37 -1.99
N SER A 42 -5.62 -4.40 -1.38
CA SER A 42 -5.34 -3.74 -0.10
C SER A 42 -5.57 -2.23 -0.14
N ALA A 43 -5.31 -1.58 -1.28
CA ALA A 43 -5.50 -0.13 -1.43
C ALA A 43 -6.97 0.27 -1.27
N CYS A 44 -7.90 -0.53 -1.79
CA CYS A 44 -9.35 -0.27 -1.65
C CYS A 44 -9.77 -0.22 -0.17
N TYR A 45 -9.34 -1.20 0.64
CA TYR A 45 -9.65 -1.20 2.07
C TYR A 45 -9.00 -0.03 2.81
N VAL A 46 -7.76 0.31 2.47
CA VAL A 46 -7.07 1.46 3.06
C VAL A 46 -7.80 2.76 2.73
N MET A 47 -8.19 2.96 1.47
CA MET A 47 -8.94 4.15 1.06
C MET A 47 -10.31 4.24 1.74
N LEU A 48 -11.05 3.12 1.83
CA LEU A 48 -12.32 3.08 2.57
C LEU A 48 -12.13 3.38 4.06
N SER A 49 -11.08 2.83 4.68
CA SER A 49 -10.73 3.17 6.06
C SER A 49 -10.43 4.66 6.23
N ASN A 50 -9.81 5.31 5.25
CA ASN A 50 -9.52 6.74 5.30
C ASN A 50 -10.80 7.58 5.14
N VAL A 51 -11.74 7.17 4.29
CA VAL A 51 -13.07 7.79 4.17
C VAL A 51 -13.79 7.80 5.53
N TYR A 52 -13.80 6.66 6.23
CA TYR A 52 -14.37 6.56 7.58
C TYR A 52 -13.61 7.37 8.62
N ALA A 53 -12.28 7.33 8.62
CA ALA A 53 -11.46 8.07 9.59
C ALA A 53 -11.73 9.59 9.52
N ARG A 54 -11.87 10.12 8.30
CA ARG A 54 -12.13 11.55 8.08
C ARG A 54 -13.52 11.99 8.50
N SER A 55 -14.49 11.08 8.55
CA SER A 55 -15.84 11.33 9.07
C SER A 55 -15.97 11.00 10.56
N GLY A 56 -14.88 10.66 11.25
CA GLY A 56 -14.90 10.30 12.68
C GLY A 56 -15.51 8.92 12.96
N ARG A 57 -15.77 8.12 11.92
CA ARG A 57 -16.40 6.79 11.98
C ARG A 57 -15.37 5.71 12.36
N TRP A 58 -14.81 5.84 13.57
CA TRP A 58 -13.71 4.97 14.05
C TRP A 58 -14.11 3.51 14.26
N ALA A 59 -15.39 3.24 14.52
CA ALA A 59 -15.89 1.87 14.62
C ALA A 59 -15.77 1.15 13.28
N GLU A 60 -16.12 1.83 12.19
CA GLU A 60 -16.02 1.35 10.83
C GLU A 60 -14.56 1.22 10.37
N VAL A 61 -13.68 2.15 10.77
CA VAL A 61 -12.22 2.00 10.59
C VAL A 61 -11.73 0.68 11.19
N ARG A 62 -12.12 0.40 12.44
CA ARG A 62 -11.74 -0.85 13.12
C ARG A 62 -12.30 -2.08 12.42
N ASP A 63 -13.53 -1.99 11.90
CA ASP A 63 -14.16 -3.07 11.16
C ASP A 63 -13.48 -3.34 9.83
N VAL A 64 -13.11 -2.32 9.08
CA VAL A 64 -12.32 -2.46 7.85
C VAL A 64 -10.99 -3.14 8.16
N ARG A 65 -10.26 -2.68 9.18
CA ARG A 65 -8.99 -3.31 9.60
C ARG A 65 -9.16 -4.74 10.10
N ARG A 66 -10.28 -5.07 10.74
CA ARG A 66 -10.63 -6.44 11.15
C ARG A 66 -10.88 -7.32 9.92
N ARG A 67 -11.61 -6.83 8.91
CA ARG A 67 -11.86 -7.55 7.66
C ARG A 67 -10.57 -7.78 6.88
N MET A 68 -9.69 -6.78 6.81
CA MET A 68 -8.36 -6.93 6.19
C MET A 68 -7.56 -8.06 6.86
N ARG A 69 -7.49 -8.07 8.20
CA ARG A 69 -6.82 -9.13 8.96
C ARG A 69 -7.44 -10.51 8.73
N ALA A 70 -8.76 -10.61 8.80
CA ALA A 70 -9.49 -11.87 8.59
C ALA A 70 -9.28 -12.45 7.18
N ARG A 71 -9.12 -11.57 6.18
CA ARG A 71 -8.87 -11.95 4.77
C ARG A 71 -7.38 -12.03 4.43
N ASN A 72 -6.51 -11.87 5.42
CA ASN A 72 -5.07 -11.91 5.23
C ASN A 72 -4.50 -10.81 4.29
N ILE A 73 -5.23 -9.71 4.15
CA ILE A 73 -4.90 -8.59 3.25
C ILE A 73 -4.05 -7.59 4.03
N GLY A 74 -2.77 -7.51 3.68
CA GLY A 74 -1.81 -6.55 4.21
C GLY A 74 -1.55 -5.41 3.23
N LYS A 75 -1.14 -4.24 3.74
CA LYS A 75 -0.48 -3.24 2.90
C LYS A 75 0.95 -3.71 2.66
N GLU A 76 1.44 -3.57 1.43
CA GLU A 76 2.88 -3.62 1.17
C GLU A 76 3.58 -2.62 2.11
N PRO A 77 4.54 -3.06 2.93
CA PRO A 77 5.29 -2.16 3.78
C PRO A 77 6.03 -1.15 2.90
N GLY A 78 6.04 0.11 3.32
CA GLY A 78 6.93 1.09 2.73
C GLY A 78 8.37 0.69 3.05
N TRP A 79 9.30 1.01 2.16
CA TRP A 79 10.71 0.83 2.46
C TRP A 79 11.54 2.02 1.94
N SER A 80 12.67 2.24 2.60
CA SER A 80 13.69 3.16 2.13
C SER A 80 15.05 2.51 2.30
N SER A 81 16.00 2.81 1.42
CA SER A 81 17.36 2.34 1.57
C SER A 81 18.37 3.48 1.57
N ILE A 82 19.47 3.26 2.29
CA ILE A 82 20.66 4.12 2.29
C ILE A 82 21.84 3.25 1.87
N GLU A 83 22.60 3.71 0.88
CA GLU A 83 23.88 3.11 0.50
C GLU A 83 25.02 4.00 1.01
N ALA A 84 25.95 3.43 1.77
CA ALA A 84 27.14 4.11 2.24
C ALA A 84 28.32 3.12 2.24
N ASN A 85 29.45 3.51 1.65
CA ASN A 85 30.66 2.68 1.56
C ASN A 85 30.42 1.27 0.99
N GLY A 86 29.52 1.15 0.00
CA GLY A 86 29.14 -0.14 -0.62
C GLY A 86 28.25 -1.03 0.26
N VAL A 87 27.77 -0.53 1.40
CA VAL A 87 26.81 -1.22 2.27
C VAL A 87 25.43 -0.60 2.08
N VAL A 88 24.43 -1.43 1.74
CA VAL A 88 23.04 -1.01 1.63
C VAL A 88 22.30 -1.36 2.92
N GLN A 89 21.74 -0.36 3.59
CA GLN A 89 20.81 -0.53 4.71
C GLN A 89 19.38 -0.29 4.24
N VAL A 90 18.48 -1.22 4.55
CA VAL A 90 17.04 -1.12 4.21
C VAL A 90 16.24 -0.90 5.48
N PHE A 91 15.39 0.12 5.46
CA PHE A 91 14.46 0.48 6.53
C PHE A 91 13.04 0.19 6.04
N LEU A 92 12.27 -0.57 6.82
CA LEU A 92 10.88 -0.93 6.53
C LEU A 92 9.92 -0.13 7.42
N ALA A 93 8.84 0.39 6.84
CA ALA A 93 7.80 1.16 7.50
C ALA A 93 6.41 0.56 7.23
N GLY A 94 5.78 0.01 8.26
CA GLY A 94 4.45 -0.59 8.18
C GLY A 94 4.27 -1.71 9.20
N GLU A 95 3.04 -1.88 9.71
CA GLU A 95 2.72 -2.87 10.73
C GLU A 95 2.40 -4.24 10.11
N GLY A 96 3.30 -5.21 10.32
CA GLY A 96 2.96 -6.59 10.70
C GLY A 96 2.59 -7.59 9.59
N ARG A 97 3.61 -8.19 8.95
CA ARG A 97 3.99 -9.60 9.16
C ARG A 97 5.48 -9.73 8.89
N GLY A 98 6.18 -10.30 9.87
CA GLY A 98 7.63 -10.42 9.85
C GLY A 98 8.10 -11.20 8.63
N GLU A 99 8.91 -10.54 7.80
CA GLU A 99 10.27 -10.97 7.57
C GLU A 99 11.14 -9.72 7.70
N ILE A 100 11.79 -9.58 8.85
CA ILE A 100 12.99 -8.75 8.93
C ILE A 100 13.99 -9.50 8.07
N PHE A 101 14.17 -9.08 6.81
CA PHE A 101 15.30 -9.53 6.02
C PHE A 101 16.57 -8.97 6.68
N HIS A 102 17.11 -9.74 7.62
CA HIS A 102 18.41 -9.47 8.20
C HIS A 102 19.47 -9.62 7.10
N ASN A 103 20.22 -8.54 6.87
CA ASN A 103 21.48 -8.51 6.14
C ASN A 103 21.53 -9.36 4.86
N PHE A 104 21.25 -8.74 3.72
CA PHE A 104 21.76 -9.23 2.44
C PHE A 104 23.27 -8.96 2.35
N GLN A 105 24.08 -9.78 3.03
CA GLN A 105 25.44 -10.04 2.54
C GLN A 105 25.34 -11.15 1.49
N GLY A 106 25.33 -10.76 0.21
CA GLY A 106 25.75 -11.65 -0.87
C GLY A 106 24.69 -12.43 -1.64
N ALA A 107 23.55 -11.84 -2.00
CA ALA A 107 22.69 -12.43 -3.03
C ALA A 107 22.26 -11.40 -4.08
N SER A 108 22.48 -11.75 -5.35
CA SER A 108 22.20 -10.94 -6.53
C SER A 108 20.75 -10.42 -6.52
N LEU A 109 20.63 -9.10 -6.52
CA LEU A 109 19.42 -8.36 -6.88
C LEU A 109 19.07 -8.65 -8.35
N GLN A 110 18.39 -9.76 -8.64
CA GLN A 110 17.82 -9.99 -9.97
C GLN A 110 16.36 -9.51 -10.10
N HIS A 111 15.85 -8.70 -9.18
CA HIS A 111 14.56 -8.02 -9.39
C HIS A 111 14.48 -6.55 -8.96
N CYS A 112 15.60 -5.92 -8.59
CA CYS A 112 15.63 -4.46 -8.46
C CYS A 112 15.94 -3.87 -9.84
N SER A 113 14.92 -3.26 -10.46
CA SER A 113 15.03 -2.56 -11.75
C SER A 113 16.31 -1.72 -11.78
N LYS A 114 17.17 -2.01 -12.78
CA LYS A 114 18.49 -1.40 -12.97
C LYS A 114 18.34 0.09 -13.26
N ASN A 115 18.39 0.94 -12.24
CA ASN A 115 18.61 2.37 -12.41
C ASN A 115 19.97 2.77 -11.84
N GLN A 116 20.97 2.65 -12.70
CA GLN A 116 22.36 3.15 -12.69
C GLN A 116 22.81 4.02 -11.49
N THR A 117 23.78 3.44 -10.77
CA THR A 117 25.01 3.95 -10.13
C THR A 117 25.23 5.46 -9.92
N GLY A 118 25.39 5.86 -8.65
CA GLY A 118 26.01 7.10 -8.16
C GLY A 118 26.29 6.98 -6.65
N PRO A 119 27.34 7.63 -6.09
CA PRO A 119 27.97 7.23 -4.81
C PRO A 119 27.18 7.51 -3.52
N ASP A 120 26.11 8.29 -3.54
CA ASP A 120 25.26 8.52 -2.37
C ASP A 120 23.81 8.64 -2.83
N ARG A 121 22.98 7.60 -2.62
CA ARG A 121 21.59 7.60 -3.09
C ARG A 121 20.64 7.09 -2.02
N ILE A 122 19.71 7.96 -1.61
CA ILE A 122 18.52 7.57 -0.85
C ILE A 122 17.45 7.18 -1.86
N THR A 123 17.02 5.93 -1.83
CA THR A 123 15.89 5.48 -2.66
C THR A 123 14.65 5.41 -1.76
N LYS A 124 13.61 6.18 -2.11
CA LYS A 124 12.30 6.15 -1.45
C LYS A 124 11.25 5.71 -2.46
N THR A 125 10.46 4.69 -2.12
CA THR A 125 9.19 4.39 -2.78
C THR A 125 8.10 4.51 -1.71
N ILE A 126 7.27 5.56 -1.85
CA ILE A 126 6.17 5.89 -0.93
C ILE A 126 4.88 5.25 -1.46
#